data_AF-A0A0J6D0W5-F1
#
_entry.id   AF-A0A0J6D0W5-F1
#
_cell.length_a   1.000
_cell.length_b   1.000
_cell.length_c   1.000
_cell.angle_alpha   90.00
_cell.angle_beta   90.00
_cell.angle_gamma   90.00
#
_symmetry.space_group_name_H-M   'P 1'
#
loop_
_entity.id
_entity.type
_entity.pdbx_description
1 polymer ?
#
loop_
_entity_poly.entity_id
_entity_poly.type
_entity_poly.pdbx_seq_one_letter_code
_entity_poly.pdbx_strand_id
1 'polypeptide(L)' 'MEKELETFKWELNRLTRDMSEFVHSYEKLDDGQKRSVADNYPFTSDLHDLKNMLAKWNDTVNKM' A
#
# COMPACT_ATOMS: atom_id res chain seq x y z
N MET A 1 8.69 21.00 12.54
CA MET A 1 8.26 21.18 11.15
C MET A 1 9.13 20.43 10.16
N GLU A 2 10.37 20.85 9.84
CA GLU A 2 11.19 20.15 8.83
C GLU A 2 11.49 18.68 9.20
N LYS A 3 11.89 18.39 10.44
CA LYS A 3 12.13 17.02 10.90
C LYS A 3 10.88 16.13 10.88
N GLU A 4 9.72 16.70 11.12
CA GLU A 4 8.44 15.98 11.12
C GLU A 4 8.01 15.65 9.69
N LEU A 5 8.20 16.59 8.76
CA LEU A 5 7.95 16.37 7.33
C LEU A 5 8.88 15.31 6.75
N GLU A 6 10.17 15.33 7.09
CA GLU A 6 11.12 14.30 6.65
C GLU A 6 10.81 12.92 7.24
N THR A 7 10.39 12.86 8.50
CA THR A 7 9.92 11.61 9.12
C THR A 7 8.70 11.09 8.38
N PHE A 8 7.74 11.97 8.11
CA PHE A 8 6.53 11.61 7.38
C PHE A 8 6.81 11.13 5.95
N LYS A 9 7.71 11.81 5.21
CA LYS A 9 8.20 11.36 3.90
C LYS A 9 8.79 9.96 3.98
N TRP A 10 9.62 9.69 4.98
CA TRP A 10 10.22 8.37 5.17
C TRP A 10 9.16 7.29 5.44
N GLU A 11 8.20 7.55 6.32
CA GLU A 11 7.13 6.61 6.65
C GLU A 11 6.21 6.33 5.45
N LEU A 12 5.88 7.36 4.67
CA LEU A 12 5.06 7.22 3.46
C LEU A 12 5.79 6.42 2.37
N ASN A 13 7.08 6.64 2.18
CA ASN A 13 7.90 5.84 1.27
C ASN A 13 7.92 4.37 1.69
N ARG A 14 8.11 4.09 2.99
CA ARG A 14 8.09 2.73 3.54
C ARG A 14 6.72 2.08 3.32
N LEU A 15 5.63 2.76 3.65
CA LEU A 15 4.27 2.25 3.48
C LEU A 15 3.96 1.94 2.00
N THR A 16 4.39 2.80 1.08
CA THR A 16 4.18 2.61 -0.36
C THR A 16 4.89 1.35 -0.87
N ARG A 17 6.12 1.09 -0.40
CA ARG A 17 6.86 -0.13 -0.71
C ARG A 17 6.17 -1.36 -0.13
N ASP A 18 5.85 -1.34 1.16
CA ASP A 18 5.26 -2.49 1.85
C ASP A 18 3.89 -2.85 1.24
N MET A 19 3.10 -1.87 0.81
CA MET A 19 1.84 -2.11 0.09
C MET A 19 2.05 -2.68 -1.32
N SER A 20 3.12 -2.29 -2.01
CA SER A 20 3.46 -2.88 -3.31
C SER A 20 3.86 -4.35 -3.16
N GLU A 21 4.62 -4.68 -2.13
CA GLU A 21 4.99 -6.06 -1.77
C GLU A 21 3.77 -6.89 -1.35
N PHE A 22 2.85 -6.28 -0.60
CA PHE A 22 1.60 -6.92 -0.19
C PHE A 22 0.73 -7.29 -1.40
N VAL A 23 0.48 -6.35 -2.32
CA VAL A 23 -0.28 -6.63 -3.56
C VAL A 23 0.38 -7.75 -4.36
N HIS A 24 1.70 -7.69 -4.53
CA HIS A 24 2.43 -8.72 -5.25
C HIS A 24 2.34 -10.11 -4.58
N SER A 25 2.34 -10.14 -3.25
CA SER A 25 2.17 -11.40 -2.49
C SER A 25 0.75 -11.94 -2.62
N TYR A 26 -0.26 -11.06 -2.59
CA TYR A 26 -1.66 -11.43 -2.79
C TYR A 26 -1.91 -11.97 -4.20
N GLU A 27 -1.30 -11.38 -5.23
CA GLU A 27 -1.42 -11.84 -6.62
C GLU A 27 -0.93 -13.28 -6.81
N LYS A 28 0.11 -13.69 -6.09
CA LYS A 28 0.70 -15.04 -6.12
C LYS A 28 -0.18 -16.11 -5.48
N LEU A 29 -1.18 -15.73 -4.69
CA LEU A 29 -2.11 -16.67 -4.10
C LEU A 29 -3.01 -17.29 -5.18
N ASP A 30 -3.35 -18.56 -5.00
CA ASP A 30 -4.39 -19.19 -5.80
C ASP A 30 -5.79 -18.67 -5.41
N ASP A 31 -6.81 -18.98 -6.23
CA ASP A 31 -8.16 -18.48 -6.01
C ASP A 31 -8.78 -18.96 -4.68
N GLY A 32 -8.42 -20.16 -4.21
CA GLY A 32 -8.89 -20.68 -2.93
C GLY A 32 -8.30 -19.91 -1.75
N GLN A 33 -7.00 -19.62 -1.81
CA GLN A 33 -6.30 -18.79 -0.84
C GLN A 33 -6.82 -17.35 -0.87
N LYS A 34 -7.05 -16.75 -2.06
CA LYS A 34 -7.62 -15.41 -2.21
C LYS A 34 -9.00 -15.30 -1.58
N ARG A 35 -9.86 -16.31 -1.77
CA ARG A 35 -11.17 -16.39 -1.09
C ARG A 35 -11.02 -16.47 0.42
N SER A 36 -10.15 -17.35 0.92
CA SER A 36 -9.90 -17.47 2.36
C SER A 36 -9.40 -16.17 2.99
N VAL A 37 -8.51 -15.44 2.31
CA VAL A 37 -8.05 -14.12 2.76
C VAL A 37 -9.21 -13.12 2.75
N ALA A 38 -10.01 -13.05 1.68
CA ALA A 38 -11.14 -12.13 1.60
C ALA A 38 -12.22 -12.40 2.66
N ASP A 39 -12.44 -13.67 3.04
CA ASP A 39 -13.40 -14.05 4.07
C ASP A 39 -12.93 -13.65 5.48
N ASN A 40 -11.63 -13.80 5.77
CA ASN A 40 -11.06 -13.49 7.08
C ASN A 40 -10.67 -12.01 7.23
N TYR A 41 -10.34 -11.36 6.13
CA TYR A 41 -9.86 -9.98 6.05
C TYR A 41 -10.52 -9.27 4.87
N PRO A 42 -11.82 -8.96 4.96
CA PRO A 42 -12.56 -8.34 3.86
C PRO A 42 -11.98 -6.96 3.56
N PHE A 43 -11.44 -6.81 2.35
CA PHE A 43 -11.00 -5.52 1.85
C PHE A 43 -12.22 -4.69 1.45
N THR A 44 -12.33 -3.47 1.98
CA THR A 44 -13.37 -2.50 1.61
C THR A 44 -13.06 -1.78 0.30
N SER A 45 -11.85 -1.93 -0.21
CA SER A 45 -11.37 -1.29 -1.43
C SER A 45 -10.47 -2.25 -2.18
N ASP A 46 -10.42 -2.08 -3.51
CA ASP A 46 -9.50 -2.87 -4.32
C ASP A 46 -8.04 -2.59 -3.93
N LEU A 47 -7.25 -3.65 -3.85
CA LEU A 47 -5.86 -3.57 -3.40
C LEU A 47 -4.96 -2.79 -4.38
N HIS A 48 -5.25 -2.86 -5.67
CA HIS A 48 -4.52 -2.08 -6.68
C HIS A 48 -4.89 -0.61 -6.58
N ASP A 49 -6.16 -0.29 -6.32
CA ASP A 49 -6.58 1.09 -6.11
C ASP A 49 -5.87 1.71 -4.90
N LEU A 50 -5.80 0.99 -3.78
CA LEU A 50 -5.09 1.42 -2.59
C LEU A 50 -3.59 1.64 -2.86
N LYS A 51 -2.94 0.70 -3.55
CA LYS A 51 -1.53 0.83 -3.97
C LYS A 51 -1.31 2.07 -4.84
N ASN A 52 -2.17 2.27 -5.82
CA ASN A 52 -2.07 3.40 -6.76
C ASN A 52 -2.29 4.74 -6.07
N MET A 53 -3.22 4.80 -5.10
CA MET A 53 -3.46 5.99 -4.29
C MET A 53 -2.22 6.34 -3.45
N LEU A 54 -1.62 5.36 -2.77
CA LEU A 54 -0.41 5.58 -1.97
C LEU A 54 0.77 6.02 -2.83
N ALA A 55 0.97 5.41 -3.99
CA ALA A 55 2.01 5.82 -4.94
C ALA A 55 1.85 7.29 -5.38
N LYS A 56 0.63 7.70 -5.74
CA LYS A 56 0.33 9.09 -6.10
C LYS A 56 0.58 10.07 -4.94
N TRP A 57 0.19 9.69 -3.73
CA TRP A 57 0.41 10.51 -2.54
C TRP A 57 1.91 10.66 -2.24
N ASN A 58 2.65 9.56 -2.31
CA ASN A 58 4.09 9.54 -2.11
C ASN A 58 4.83 10.41 -3.14
N ASP A 59 4.45 10.30 -4.42
CA ASP A 59 4.98 11.15 -5.49
C ASP A 59 4.68 12.64 -5.28
N THR A 60 3.52 12.96 -4.72
CA THR A 60 3.13 14.34 -4.42
C THR A 60 3.97 14.90 -3.28
N VAL A 61 4.06 14.15 -2.18
CA VAL A 61 4.78 14.55 -0.97
C VAL A 61 6.28 14.68 -1.22
N ASN A 62 6.89 13.81 -2.01
CA ASN A 62 8.31 13.90 -2.34
C ASN A 62 8.66 15.08 -3.26
N LYS A 63 7.66 15.71 -3.90
CA LYS A 63 7.82 16.92 -4.74
C LYS A 63 7.58 18.24 -3.98
N MET A 64 7.08 18.17 -2.73
CA MET A 64 6.93 19.31 -1.82
C MET A 64 8.25 19.62 -1.12
#